data_AF-A0A852ANB2-F1
#
_entry.id   AF-A0A852ANB2-F1
#
_cell.length_a   1.000
_cell.length_b   1.000
_cell.length_c   1.000
_cell.angle_alpha   90.00
_cell.angle_beta   90.00
_cell.angle_gamma   90.00
#
_symmetry.space_group_name_H-M   'P 1'
#
loop_
_entity.id
_entity.type
_entity.pdbx_description
1 polymer ?
#
loop_
_entity_poly.entity_id
_entity_poly.type
_entity_poly.pdbx_seq_one_letter_code
_entity_poly.pdbx_strand_id
1 'polypeptide(L)'
;RLEMRNFGVKVCVVEPGYFKTTITNVENLEKNFYSAWEKLPEEIKASYGENYLKEFAAMLKVLGKTCSSNLSLVTNSMEHALTSLHPRTRYSAGWDAKLLYLPLSYLPSALSDAL
;
A
#
# COMPACT_ATOMS: atom_id res chain seq x y z
N ARG A 1 11.77 -5.12 -16.21
CA ARG A 1 12.41 -6.39 -15.77
C ARG A 1 12.92 -7.25 -16.92
N LEU A 2 12.18 -7.32 -18.04
CA LEU A 2 12.49 -8.24 -19.15
C LEU A 2 13.84 -7.94 -19.80
N GLU A 3 14.26 -6.68 -19.78
CA GLU A 3 15.56 -6.20 -20.23
C GLU A 3 16.74 -6.84 -19.46
N MET A 4 16.58 -7.14 -18.17
CA MET A 4 17.64 -7.75 -17.34
C MET A 4 17.81 -9.25 -17.61
N ARG A 5 16.87 -9.88 -18.33
CA ARG A 5 16.88 -11.31 -18.63
C ARG A 5 18.12 -11.71 -19.44
N ASN A 6 18.58 -10.85 -20.34
CA ASN A 6 19.75 -11.11 -21.19
C ASN A 6 21.06 -11.15 -20.39
N PHE A 7 21.06 -10.58 -19.19
CA PHE A 7 22.21 -10.57 -18.27
C PHE A 7 22.15 -11.71 -17.25
N GLY A 8 21.18 -12.63 -17.37
CA GLY A 8 20.96 -13.71 -16.39
C GLY A 8 20.39 -13.23 -15.05
N VAL A 9 20.00 -11.96 -14.93
CA VAL A 9 19.55 -11.37 -13.67
C VAL A 9 18.03 -11.54 -13.51
N LYS A 10 17.63 -12.11 -12.36
CA LYS A 10 16.22 -12.30 -11.97
C LYS A 10 15.79 -11.22 -10.95
N VAL A 11 15.05 -10.20 -11.38
CA VAL A 11 14.55 -9.07 -10.53
C VAL A 11 13.10 -9.20 -10.01
N CYS A 12 12.86 -9.71 -8.81
CA CYS A 12 11.50 -9.93 -8.27
C CYS A 12 10.87 -8.67 -7.65
N VAL A 13 9.55 -8.51 -7.79
CA VAL A 13 8.78 -7.43 -7.13
C VAL A 13 8.04 -8.02 -5.93
N VAL A 14 8.17 -7.39 -4.76
CA VAL A 14 7.39 -7.73 -3.57
C VAL A 14 6.42 -6.59 -3.31
N GLU A 15 5.13 -6.89 -3.37
CA GLU A 15 4.03 -5.95 -3.19
C GLU A 15 3.36 -6.27 -1.84
N PRO A 16 3.75 -5.58 -0.76
CA PRO A 16 3.12 -5.74 0.53
C PRO A 16 1.76 -5.05 0.57
N GLY A 17 0.80 -5.68 1.26
CA GLY A 17 -0.39 -5.01 1.76
C GLY A 17 -0.09 -4.12 2.97
N TYR A 18 -1.10 -3.85 3.78
CA TYR A 18 -0.95 -3.03 4.98
C TYR A 18 -0.36 -3.82 6.14
N PHE A 19 0.83 -3.41 6.55
CA PHE A 19 1.56 -3.99 7.68
C PHE A 19 1.89 -2.92 8.72
N LYS A 20 1.81 -3.29 9.99
CA LYS A 20 2.19 -2.41 11.11
C LYS A 20 3.68 -2.11 11.08
N THR A 21 4.01 -0.97 10.50
CA THR A 21 5.36 -0.41 10.43
C THR A 21 5.32 1.05 10.88
N THR A 22 6.48 1.70 11.01
CA THR A 22 6.54 3.13 11.31
C THR A 22 5.83 3.99 10.25
N ILE A 23 5.77 3.51 9.00
CA ILE A 23 5.08 4.19 7.89
C ILE A 23 3.56 4.21 8.13
N THR A 24 2.98 3.13 8.64
CA THR A 24 1.55 3.01 8.92
C THR A 24 1.19 3.38 10.37
N ASN A 25 2.05 4.12 11.07
CA ASN A 25 1.75 4.57 12.42
C ASN A 25 0.65 5.63 12.34
N VAL A 26 -0.53 5.29 12.85
CA VAL A 26 -1.74 6.12 12.79
C VAL A 26 -1.53 7.50 13.42
N GLU A 27 -0.85 7.57 14.57
CA GLU A 27 -0.60 8.84 15.27
C GLU A 27 0.30 9.76 14.45
N ASN A 28 1.37 9.20 13.86
CA ASN A 28 2.26 9.97 13.00
C ASN A 28 1.56 10.43 11.72
N LEU A 29 0.77 9.55 11.09
CA LEU A 29 0.01 9.88 9.88
C LEU A 29 -1.02 10.96 10.14
N GLU A 30 -1.79 10.82 11.24
CA GLU A 30 -2.79 11.79 11.66
C GLU A 30 -2.14 13.15 11.91
N LYS A 31 -1.09 13.19 12.73
CA LYS A 31 -0.35 14.43 13.03
C LYS A 31 0.21 15.11 11.77
N ASN A 32 0.84 14.33 10.88
CA ASN A 32 1.41 14.85 9.65
C ASN A 32 0.32 15.40 8.72
N PHE A 33 -0.82 14.72 8.64
CA PHE A 33 -1.95 15.15 7.83
C PHE A 33 -2.59 16.43 8.36
N TYR A 34 -2.84 16.54 9.68
CA TYR A 34 -3.33 17.80 10.28
C TYR A 34 -2.36 18.95 10.05
N SER A 35 -1.05 18.72 10.24
CA SER A 35 -0.05 19.77 9.98
C SER A 35 -0.02 20.20 8.50
N ALA A 36 -0.22 19.27 7.57
CA ALA A 36 -0.33 19.59 6.15
C ALA A 36 -1.62 20.37 5.86
N TRP A 37 -2.75 19.95 6.45
CA TRP A 37 -4.03 20.61 6.31
C TRP A 37 -4.00 22.05 6.79
N GLU A 38 -3.45 22.32 7.98
CA GLU A 38 -3.36 23.66 8.55
C GLU A 38 -2.59 24.63 7.65
N LYS A 39 -1.55 24.15 6.96
CA LYS A 39 -0.70 24.92 6.05
C LYS A 39 -1.33 25.21 4.68
N LEU A 40 -2.45 24.57 4.34
CA LEU A 40 -3.13 24.81 3.07
C LEU A 40 -3.78 26.20 3.04
N PRO A 41 -3.77 26.88 1.87
CA PRO A 41 -4.61 28.06 1.63
C PRO A 41 -6.09 27.76 1.86
N GLU A 42 -6.84 28.76 2.33
CA GLU A 42 -8.29 28.63 2.60
C GLU A 42 -9.10 28.23 1.37
N GLU A 43 -8.70 28.69 0.17
CA GLU A 43 -9.33 28.29 -1.10
C GLU A 43 -9.26 26.77 -1.32
N ILE A 44 -8.10 26.16 -1.02
CA ILE A 44 -7.89 24.72 -1.20
C ILE A 44 -8.61 23.93 -0.09
N LYS A 45 -8.59 24.44 1.16
CA LYS A 45 -9.37 23.83 2.25
C LYS A 45 -10.87 23.83 1.92
N ALA A 46 -11.38 24.92 1.34
CA ALA A 46 -12.76 25.02 0.90
C ALA A 46 -13.08 24.06 -0.26
N SER A 47 -12.15 23.86 -1.20
CA SER A 47 -12.36 22.92 -2.31
C SER A 47 -12.42 21.46 -1.88
N TYR A 48 -11.60 21.06 -0.89
CA TYR A 48 -11.68 19.71 -0.31
C TYR A 48 -12.84 19.56 0.69
N GLY A 49 -13.15 20.63 1.41
CA GLY A 49 -14.16 20.68 2.46
C GLY A 49 -13.73 19.99 3.76
N GLU A 50 -14.32 20.39 4.88
CA GLU A 50 -14.02 19.82 6.20
C GLU A 50 -14.40 18.33 6.32
N ASN A 51 -15.32 17.86 5.48
CA ASN A 51 -15.73 16.45 5.46
C ASN A 51 -14.57 15.54 5.04
N TYR A 52 -13.72 15.99 4.12
CA TYR A 52 -12.53 15.23 3.69
C TYR A 52 -11.60 14.92 4.86
N LEU A 53 -11.40 15.88 5.76
CA LEU A 53 -10.58 15.69 6.95
C LEU A 53 -11.19 14.66 7.90
N LYS A 54 -12.52 14.70 8.11
CA LYS A 54 -13.24 13.74 8.97
C LYS A 54 -13.17 12.32 8.39
N GLU A 55 -13.39 12.20 7.08
CA GLU A 55 -13.30 10.93 6.36
C GLU A 55 -11.90 10.34 6.40
N PHE A 56 -10.87 11.17 6.21
CA PHE A 56 -9.48 10.75 6.31
C PHE A 56 -9.14 10.24 7.72
N ALA A 57 -9.55 10.97 8.77
CA ALA A 57 -9.36 10.52 10.16
C ALA A 57 -10.08 9.20 10.44
N ALA A 58 -11.28 8.99 9.88
CA ALA A 58 -11.98 7.71 9.97
C ALA A 58 -11.25 6.59 9.24
N MET A 59 -10.73 6.85 8.03
CA MET A 59 -9.92 5.92 7.25
C MET A 59 -8.67 5.49 8.03
N LEU A 60 -7.95 6.42 8.65
CA LEU A 60 -6.77 6.11 9.46
C LEU A 60 -7.09 5.19 10.65
N LYS A 61 -8.25 5.35 11.29
CA LYS A 61 -8.71 4.46 12.37
C LYS A 61 -8.99 3.05 11.86
N VAL A 62 -9.57 2.92 10.67
CA VAL A 62 -9.79 1.61 10.03
C VAL A 62 -8.44 0.99 9.68
N LEU A 63 -7.54 1.76 9.06
CA LEU A 63 -6.20 1.34 8.68
C LEU A 63 -5.42 0.75 9.87
N GLY A 64 -5.42 1.44 11.01
CA GLY A 64 -4.76 0.95 12.23
C GLY A 64 -5.28 -0.40 12.72
N LYS A 65 -6.56 -0.71 12.48
CA LYS A 65 -7.18 -1.98 12.84
C LYS A 65 -6.92 -3.07 11.81
N THR A 66 -6.85 -2.73 10.52
CA THR A 66 -6.68 -3.70 9.43
C THR A 66 -5.22 -4.04 9.13
N CYS A 67 -4.26 -3.20 9.53
CA CYS A 67 -2.84 -3.48 9.37
C CYS A 67 -2.43 -4.77 10.08
N SER A 68 -1.81 -5.69 9.35
CA SER A 68 -1.28 -6.92 9.92
C SER A 68 0.00 -6.66 10.73
N SER A 69 0.09 -7.21 11.94
CA SER A 69 1.35 -7.20 12.72
C SER A 69 2.36 -8.24 12.24
N ASN A 70 1.93 -9.19 11.40
CA ASN A 70 2.78 -10.29 10.99
C ASN A 70 3.67 -9.90 9.80
N LEU A 71 4.79 -9.24 10.08
CA LEU A 71 5.79 -8.84 9.09
C LEU A 71 6.46 -10.03 8.38
N SER A 72 6.35 -11.25 8.94
CA SER A 72 6.97 -12.44 8.34
C SER A 72 6.43 -12.74 6.94
N LEU A 73 5.22 -12.31 6.62
CA LEU A 73 4.66 -12.49 5.27
C LEU A 73 5.49 -11.79 4.19
N VAL A 74 6.08 -10.64 4.52
CA VAL A 74 6.96 -9.90 3.62
C VAL A 74 8.34 -10.55 3.60
N THR A 75 8.92 -10.84 4.76
CA THR A 75 10.28 -11.42 4.84
C THR A 75 10.35 -12.80 4.22
N ASN A 76 9.33 -13.64 4.40
CA ASN A 76 9.26 -14.98 3.77
C ASN A 76 9.14 -14.87 2.24
N SER A 77 8.46 -13.84 1.74
CA SER A 77 8.39 -13.55 0.30
C SER A 77 9.77 -13.14 -0.25
N MET A 78 10.51 -12.32 0.50
CA MET A 78 11.88 -11.95 0.18
C MET A 78 12.82 -13.16 0.23
N GLU A 79 12.74 -13.98 1.28
CA GLU A 79 13.50 -15.21 1.44
C GLU A 79 13.29 -16.14 0.25
N HIS A 80 12.04 -16.44 -0.09
CA HIS A 80 11.71 -17.27 -1.25
C HIS A 80 12.23 -16.64 -2.55
N ALA A 81 12.16 -15.32 -2.72
CA ALA A 81 12.66 -14.66 -3.92
C ALA A 81 14.18 -14.82 -4.09
N LEU A 82 14.92 -14.93 -2.99
CA LEU A 82 16.39 -15.06 -2.96
C LEU A 82 16.87 -16.51 -3.02
N THR A 83 16.17 -17.44 -2.35
CA THR A 83 16.65 -18.83 -2.18
C THR A 83 16.08 -19.80 -3.22
N SER A 84 14.98 -19.45 -3.89
CA SER A 84 14.33 -20.35 -4.84
C SER A 84 15.12 -20.46 -6.16
N LEU A 85 15.21 -21.67 -6.70
CA LEU A 85 15.73 -21.92 -8.05
C LEU A 85 14.89 -21.20 -9.12
N HIS A 86 13.57 -21.11 -8.90
CA HIS A 86 12.60 -20.52 -9.82
C HIS A 86 11.73 -19.48 -9.08
N PRO A 87 12.29 -18.31 -8.73
CA PRO A 87 11.55 -17.29 -8.01
C PRO A 87 10.47 -16.67 -8.91
N ARG A 88 9.33 -16.31 -8.32
CA ARG A 88 8.20 -15.68 -9.00
C ARG A 88 8.54 -14.26 -9.42
N THR A 89 7.88 -13.75 -10.46
CA THR A 89 8.12 -12.38 -10.90
C THR A 89 7.55 -11.33 -9.94
N ARG A 90 6.40 -11.64 -9.34
CA ARG A 90 5.71 -10.81 -8.35
C ARG A 90 5.30 -11.65 -7.14
N TYR A 91 5.42 -11.07 -5.95
CA TYR A 91 5.02 -11.64 -4.67
C TYR A 91 4.07 -10.67 -3.98
N SER A 92 2.81 -11.07 -3.82
CA SER A 92 1.84 -10.32 -3.02
C SER A 92 1.92 -10.81 -1.57
N ALA A 93 2.42 -9.96 -0.68
CA ALA A 93 2.56 -10.25 0.75
C ALA A 93 1.39 -9.64 1.52
N GLY A 94 0.62 -10.46 2.24
CA GLY A 94 -0.62 -10.02 2.89
C GLY A 94 -1.86 -10.65 2.24
N TRP A 95 -2.95 -10.69 2.99
CA TRP A 95 -4.23 -11.24 2.53
C TRP A 95 -5.02 -10.19 1.74
N ASP A 96 -4.99 -8.95 2.21
CA ASP A 96 -5.48 -7.75 1.53
C ASP A 96 -4.82 -7.55 0.16
N ALA A 97 -3.50 -7.70 0.07
CA ALA A 97 -2.77 -7.68 -1.21
C ALA A 97 -3.30 -8.71 -2.21
N LYS A 98 -3.66 -9.90 -1.72
CA LYS A 98 -4.11 -11.02 -2.56
C LYS A 98 -5.59 -10.96 -2.91
N LEU A 99 -6.44 -10.43 -2.04
CA LEU A 99 -7.90 -10.45 -2.22
C LEU A 99 -8.51 -9.13 -2.67
N LEU A 100 -7.86 -8.00 -2.42
CA LEU A 100 -8.38 -6.69 -2.81
C LEU A 100 -7.61 -6.15 -4.01
N TYR A 101 -6.30 -5.98 -3.84
CA TYR A 101 -5.47 -5.32 -4.84
C TYR A 101 -5.23 -6.18 -6.09
N LEU A 102 -5.05 -7.48 -5.92
CA LEU A 102 -4.84 -8.37 -7.05
C LEU A 102 -6.09 -8.45 -7.96
N PRO A 103 -7.32 -8.68 -7.48
CA PRO A 103 -8.50 -8.62 -8.33
C PRO A 103 -8.73 -7.24 -8.96
N LEU A 104 -8.52 -6.16 -8.21
CA LEU A 104 -8.64 -4.79 -8.72
C LEU A 104 -7.69 -4.54 -9.89
N SER A 105 -6.47 -5.06 -9.83
CA SER A 105 -5.49 -4.93 -10.92
C SER A 105 -5.89 -5.62 -12.23
N TYR A 106 -6.84 -6.56 -12.19
CA TYR A 106 -7.38 -7.24 -13.38
C TYR A 106 -8.75 -6.71 -13.82
N LEU A 107 -9.36 -5.79 -13.06
CA LEU A 107 -10.62 -5.17 -13.44
C LEU A 107 -10.40 -4.17 -14.60
N PRO A 108 -11.37 -4.02 -15.53
CA PRO A 108 -11.34 -2.96 -16.53
C PRO A 108 -11.19 -1.59 -15.89
N SER A 109 -10.40 -0.70 -16.51
CA SER A 109 -10.08 0.62 -15.94
C SER A 109 -11.32 1.41 -15.54
N ALA A 110 -12.38 1.39 -16.36
CA ALA A 110 -13.64 2.07 -16.04
C ALA A 110 -14.31 1.59 -14.74
N LEU A 111 -14.16 0.31 -14.38
CA LEU A 111 -14.69 -0.24 -13.12
C LEU A 111 -13.74 0.00 -11.96
N SER A 112 -12.43 -0.03 -12.21
CA SER A 112 -11.42 0.26 -11.18
C SER A 112 -11.41 1.74 -10.79
N ASP A 113 -11.68 2.67 -11.70
CA ASP A 113 -11.67 4.12 -11.44
C ASP A 113 -12.95 4.59 -10.75
N ALA A 114 -14.04 3.82 -10.87
CA ALA A 114 -15.33 4.13 -10.26
C ALA A 114 -15.47 3.61 -8.82
N LEU A 115 -14.58 2.69 -8.39
CA LEU A 115 -14.53 2.09 -7.05
C LEU A 115 -13.58 2.88 -6.13
#